data_AF-A0A5Q4SZV1-F1
#
_entry.id   AF-A0A5Q4SZV1-F1
#
_cell.length_a   1.000
_cell.length_b   1.000
_cell.length_c   1.000
_cell.angle_alpha   90.00
_cell.angle_beta   90.00
_cell.angle_gamma   90.00
#
_symmetry.space_group_name_H-M   'P 1'
#
loop_
_entity.id
_entity.type
_entity.pdbx_description
1 polymer ?
#
loop_
_entity_poly.entity_id
_entity_poly.type
_entity_poly.pdbx_seq_one_letter_code
_entity_poly.pdbx_strand_id
1 'polypeptide(L)'
;MTDGTRLVRFLRGLGVRHAGVVLAHASLSGTGLAPAAVRDALLRVLGPEGTLVTPAFTPENSDTSDRHHALTAHLTDRGRAAYRAGMPPFDPDVTPCPAVGALADCVRSTPGAVRSAHPQTSFAALGPRARDLLAVHDLPCHLGERSPLAPLYALDAQILLFRVGFAACSALHLAEYRLTPPPPTRTYRCVTGDGWVSYEDIELDDGDFAAIGTLLPRGLRTEGEFAGKTCTVAGMRDTVDAARREMSGYRRRRQETSRAEENRVGHGGDVGRTMPPAGAPGHRPAGQPRDSTTPERAGPPPRAPAGESPCASGADKGGTA
;
A
#
# COMPACT_ATOMS: atom_id res chain seq x y z
N MET A 1 2.63 -34.04 8.23
CA MET A 1 1.98 -33.40 7.05
C MET A 1 2.82 -32.18 6.68
N THR A 2 3.18 -32.00 5.42
CA THR A 2 3.92 -30.79 5.01
C THR A 2 3.04 -29.55 5.16
N ASP A 3 3.64 -28.41 5.50
CA ASP A 3 2.91 -27.16 5.71
C ASP A 3 2.10 -26.72 4.47
N GLY A 4 2.61 -27.02 3.27
CA GLY A 4 1.89 -26.79 2.01
C GLY A 4 0.59 -27.60 1.87
N THR A 5 0.55 -28.85 2.36
CA THR A 5 -0.67 -29.68 2.32
C THR A 5 -1.72 -29.15 3.30
N ARG A 6 -1.27 -28.69 4.47
CA ARG A 6 -2.14 -28.04 5.47
C ARG A 6 -2.74 -26.75 4.91
N LEU A 7 -1.93 -25.91 4.26
CA LEU A 7 -2.40 -24.66 3.66
C LEU A 7 -3.42 -24.90 2.54
N VAL A 8 -3.19 -25.86 1.64
CA VAL A 8 -4.14 -26.21 0.56
C VAL A 8 -5.50 -26.64 1.13
N ARG A 9 -5.50 -27.50 2.15
CA ARG A 9 -6.75 -27.93 2.81
C ARG A 9 -7.46 -26.75 3.48
N PHE A 10 -6.69 -25.89 4.16
CA PHE A 10 -7.23 -24.68 4.78
C PHE A 10 -7.88 -23.75 3.75
N LEU A 11 -7.20 -23.42 2.65
CA LEU A 11 -7.71 -22.53 1.61
C LEU A 11 -8.99 -23.08 0.94
N ARG A 12 -9.05 -24.39 0.70
CA ARG A 12 -10.28 -25.05 0.21
C ARG A 12 -11.41 -24.97 1.23
N GLY A 13 -11.13 -25.26 2.50
CA GLY A 13 -12.10 -25.15 3.59
C GLY A 13 -12.60 -23.72 3.82
N LEU A 14 -11.74 -22.72 3.56
CA LEU A 14 -12.09 -21.30 3.61
C LEU A 14 -12.96 -20.86 2.42
N GLY A 15 -13.05 -21.68 1.36
CA GLY A 15 -13.90 -21.41 0.20
C GLY A 15 -13.21 -20.80 -1.01
N VAL A 16 -11.88 -20.88 -1.12
CA VAL A 16 -11.18 -20.51 -2.37
C VAL A 16 -11.60 -21.45 -3.50
N ARG A 17 -12.16 -20.88 -4.57
CA ARG A 17 -12.80 -21.63 -5.67
C ARG A 17 -11.77 -22.15 -6.67
N HIS A 18 -11.85 -23.43 -7.00
CA HIS A 18 -11.16 -24.00 -8.16
C HIS A 18 -11.63 -23.30 -9.45
N ALA A 19 -10.73 -23.12 -10.41
CA ALA A 19 -10.91 -22.36 -11.65
C ALA A 19 -11.38 -20.91 -11.45
N GLY A 20 -11.26 -20.38 -10.22
CA GLY A 20 -11.62 -19.00 -9.89
C GLY A 20 -10.51 -18.00 -10.16
N VAL A 21 -10.83 -16.71 -10.00
CA VAL A 21 -9.87 -15.61 -9.94
C VAL A 21 -9.80 -15.12 -8.50
N VAL A 22 -8.60 -14.99 -7.93
CA VAL A 22 -8.39 -14.53 -6.55
C VAL A 22 -7.48 -13.31 -6.54
N LEU A 23 -7.95 -12.21 -5.94
CA LEU A 23 -7.13 -11.09 -5.52
C LEU A 23 -6.65 -11.33 -4.08
N ALA A 24 -5.37 -11.65 -3.91
CA ALA A 24 -4.80 -12.03 -2.64
C ALA A 24 -3.99 -10.89 -1.99
N HIS A 25 -4.31 -10.62 -0.73
CA HIS A 25 -3.54 -9.81 0.21
C HIS A 25 -3.06 -10.72 1.33
N ALA A 26 -1.77 -10.69 1.68
CA ALA A 26 -1.22 -11.66 2.61
C ALA A 26 -0.14 -11.09 3.53
N SER A 27 -0.18 -11.49 4.80
CA SER A 27 0.93 -11.37 5.73
C SER A 27 1.48 -12.76 6.06
N LEU A 28 2.75 -12.99 5.70
CA LEU A 28 3.44 -14.25 5.96
C LEU A 28 4.19 -14.25 7.30
N SER A 29 4.26 -13.11 7.97
CA SER A 29 4.93 -12.97 9.26
C SER A 29 4.33 -13.92 10.29
N GLY A 30 5.20 -14.64 11.01
CA GLY A 30 4.82 -15.63 12.02
C GLY A 30 4.18 -16.91 11.50
N THR A 31 4.15 -17.14 10.18
CA THR A 31 3.63 -18.41 9.61
C THR A 31 4.68 -19.51 9.47
N GLY A 32 5.97 -19.13 9.37
CA GLY A 32 7.05 -20.05 8.99
C GLY A 32 7.05 -20.49 7.53
N LEU A 33 6.11 -20.00 6.71
CA LEU A 33 5.97 -20.37 5.31
C LEU A 33 6.86 -19.52 4.42
N ALA A 34 7.53 -20.16 3.47
CA ALA A 34 8.17 -19.46 2.36
C ALA A 34 7.10 -18.87 1.41
N PRO A 35 7.34 -17.69 0.81
CA PRO A 35 6.42 -17.09 -0.17
C PRO A 35 6.06 -18.02 -1.34
N ALA A 36 7.06 -18.74 -1.86
CA ALA A 36 6.87 -19.73 -2.92
C ALA A 36 5.89 -20.84 -2.51
N ALA A 37 5.98 -21.34 -1.26
CA ALA A 37 5.08 -22.37 -0.77
C ALA A 37 3.62 -21.88 -0.69
N VAL A 38 3.40 -20.60 -0.37
CA VAL A 38 2.07 -19.98 -0.33
C VAL A 38 1.52 -19.77 -1.74
N ARG A 39 2.34 -19.23 -2.66
CA ARG A 39 2.01 -19.11 -4.08
C ARG A 39 1.61 -20.48 -4.66
N ASP A 40 2.43 -21.50 -4.45
CA ASP A 40 2.20 -22.84 -5.00
C ASP A 40 0.95 -23.50 -4.41
N ALA A 41 0.66 -23.26 -3.13
CA ALA A 41 -0.57 -23.72 -2.50
C ALA A 41 -1.80 -23.03 -3.11
N LEU A 42 -1.77 -21.72 -3.33
CA LEU A 42 -2.85 -20.97 -3.98
C LEU A 42 -3.07 -21.48 -5.41
N LEU A 43 -2.02 -21.59 -6.22
CA LEU A 43 -2.11 -22.12 -7.58
C LEU A 43 -2.66 -23.56 -7.60
N ARG A 44 -2.28 -24.41 -6.64
CA ARG A 44 -2.83 -25.77 -6.52
C ARG A 44 -4.32 -25.80 -6.17
N VAL A 45 -4.79 -24.85 -5.37
CA VAL A 45 -6.22 -24.75 -5.04
C VAL A 45 -7.02 -24.24 -6.23
N LEU A 46 -6.47 -23.26 -6.93
CA LEU A 46 -7.05 -22.65 -8.13
C LEU A 46 -7.07 -23.61 -9.33
N GLY A 47 -6.08 -24.50 -9.43
CA GLY A 47 -5.95 -25.39 -10.58
C GLY A 47 -5.46 -24.66 -11.85
N PRO A 48 -5.28 -25.37 -12.97
CA PRO A 48 -4.71 -24.81 -14.20
C PRO A 48 -5.56 -23.70 -14.83
N GLU A 49 -6.88 -23.72 -14.61
CA GLU A 49 -7.82 -22.73 -15.16
C GLU A 49 -7.99 -21.50 -14.25
N GLY A 50 -7.45 -21.53 -13.03
CA GLY A 50 -7.60 -20.44 -12.08
C GLY A 50 -6.50 -19.39 -12.20
N THR A 51 -6.77 -18.17 -11.75
CA THR A 51 -5.84 -17.04 -11.83
C THR A 51 -5.62 -16.41 -10.46
N LEU A 52 -4.36 -16.33 -10.05
CA LEU A 52 -3.93 -15.62 -8.84
C LEU A 52 -3.52 -14.20 -9.22
N VAL A 53 -4.01 -13.21 -8.48
CA VAL A 53 -3.66 -11.79 -8.62
C VAL A 53 -3.24 -11.25 -7.27
N THR A 54 -2.19 -10.43 -7.24
CA THR A 54 -1.75 -9.68 -6.05
C THR A 54 -1.53 -8.22 -6.44
N PRO A 55 -1.83 -7.24 -5.55
CA PRO A 55 -1.23 -5.92 -5.73
C PRO A 55 0.30 -6.05 -5.77
N ALA A 56 0.95 -5.20 -6.55
CA ALA A 56 2.39 -5.11 -6.70
C ALA A 56 2.82 -3.63 -6.62
N PHE A 57 2.19 -2.89 -5.70
CA PHE A 57 2.33 -1.46 -5.52
C PHE A 57 3.77 -1.05 -5.21
N THR A 58 4.11 0.14 -5.69
CA THR A 58 5.43 0.76 -5.66
C THR A 58 5.28 2.20 -5.21
N PRO A 59 4.75 2.46 -3.98
CA PRO A 59 4.58 3.82 -3.49
C PRO A 59 5.90 4.59 -3.41
N GLU A 60 7.04 3.89 -3.36
CA GLU A 60 8.38 4.47 -3.44
C GLU A 60 8.65 5.22 -4.76
N ASN A 61 8.02 4.79 -5.88
CA ASN A 61 8.12 5.47 -7.16
C ASN A 61 7.13 6.65 -7.27
N SER A 62 7.20 7.53 -6.29
CA SER A 62 6.40 8.75 -6.22
C SER A 62 7.12 9.77 -5.38
N ASP A 63 7.05 11.06 -5.70
CA ASP A 63 7.48 12.12 -4.76
C ASP A 63 6.31 12.72 -3.96
N THR A 64 5.10 12.19 -4.14
CA THR A 64 3.86 12.62 -3.45
C THR A 64 3.28 11.54 -2.51
N SER A 65 3.96 10.41 -2.34
CA SER A 65 3.51 9.34 -1.44
C SER A 65 4.06 9.54 -0.03
N ASP A 66 3.29 9.12 0.97
CA ASP A 66 3.74 9.11 2.37
C ASP A 66 5.02 8.29 2.56
N ARG A 67 5.16 7.21 1.78
CA ARG A 67 6.35 6.36 1.80
C ARG A 67 7.60 7.13 1.36
N HIS A 68 7.53 7.89 0.28
CA HIS A 68 8.62 8.73 -0.18
C HIS A 68 8.92 9.86 0.81
N HIS A 69 7.88 10.50 1.35
CA HIS A 69 8.05 11.53 2.37
C HIS A 69 8.77 10.97 3.61
N ALA A 70 8.40 9.79 4.08
CA ALA A 70 9.09 9.11 5.19
C ALA A 70 10.55 8.78 4.85
N LEU A 71 10.83 8.27 3.64
CA LEU A 71 12.19 7.93 3.20
C LEU A 71 13.09 9.16 3.08
N THR A 72 12.53 10.34 2.82
CA THR A 72 13.31 11.56 2.53
C THR A 72 13.23 12.62 3.63
N ALA A 73 12.48 12.36 4.71
CA ALA A 73 12.25 13.30 5.81
C ALA A 73 13.55 13.80 6.48
N HIS A 74 14.58 12.96 6.53
CA HIS A 74 15.86 13.26 7.16
C HIS A 74 16.83 14.02 6.22
N LEU A 75 16.49 14.21 4.95
CA LEU A 75 17.35 14.86 3.96
C LEU A 75 17.18 16.39 3.97
N THR A 76 18.20 17.11 3.49
CA THR A 76 18.09 18.55 3.15
C THR A 76 17.32 18.73 1.84
N ASP A 77 16.96 19.97 1.49
CA ASP A 77 16.33 20.25 0.18
C ASP A 77 17.21 19.80 -1.00
N ARG A 78 18.52 20.08 -0.92
CA ARG A 78 19.48 19.59 -1.92
C ARG A 78 19.54 18.06 -1.95
N GLY A 79 19.48 17.41 -0.78
CA GLY A 79 19.43 15.95 -0.67
C GLY A 79 18.17 15.36 -1.29
N ARG A 80 16.99 15.96 -1.05
CA ARG A 80 15.72 15.59 -1.68
C ARG A 80 15.77 15.74 -3.20
N ALA A 81 16.30 16.85 -3.70
CA ALA A 81 16.45 17.08 -5.13
C ALA A 81 17.38 16.04 -5.79
N ALA A 82 18.51 15.72 -5.16
CA ALA A 82 19.43 14.69 -5.64
C ALA A 82 18.80 13.28 -5.60
N TYR A 83 18.09 12.94 -4.52
CA TYR A 83 17.36 11.68 -4.39
C TYR A 83 16.34 11.53 -5.53
N ARG A 84 15.50 12.55 -5.74
CA ARG A 84 14.49 12.60 -6.80
C ARG A 84 15.11 12.47 -8.20
N ALA A 85 16.23 13.14 -8.46
CA ALA A 85 16.92 13.07 -9.75
C ALA A 85 17.53 11.69 -10.04
N GLY A 86 17.89 10.92 -9.00
CA GLY A 86 18.47 9.58 -9.12
C GLY A 86 17.47 8.42 -9.05
N MET A 87 16.17 8.69 -8.90
CA MET A 87 15.15 7.63 -8.84
C MET A 87 15.03 6.90 -10.18
N PRO A 88 15.15 5.56 -10.20
CA PRO A 88 14.99 4.80 -11.43
C PRO A 88 13.52 4.83 -11.91
N PRO A 89 13.28 4.73 -13.23
CA PRO A 89 11.93 4.57 -13.76
C PRO A 89 11.30 3.27 -13.29
N PHE A 90 9.97 3.26 -13.22
CA PHE A 90 9.25 2.00 -13.09
C PHE A 90 9.47 1.14 -14.32
N ASP A 91 9.91 -0.08 -14.06
CA ASP A 91 9.99 -1.17 -15.01
C ASP A 91 9.19 -2.35 -14.43
N PRO A 92 8.11 -2.81 -15.10
CA PRO A 92 7.27 -3.87 -14.59
C PRO A 92 8.01 -5.18 -14.33
N ASP A 93 9.08 -5.48 -15.09
CA ASP A 93 9.81 -6.74 -15.04
C ASP A 93 10.77 -6.81 -13.84
N VAL A 94 11.38 -5.68 -13.46
CA VAL A 94 12.44 -5.67 -12.43
C VAL A 94 12.11 -4.89 -11.16
N THR A 95 11.17 -3.94 -11.20
CA THR A 95 10.92 -3.05 -10.05
C THR A 95 10.33 -3.84 -8.87
N PRO A 96 10.98 -3.87 -7.69
CA PRO A 96 10.47 -4.62 -6.54
C PRO A 96 9.24 -3.95 -5.92
N CYS A 97 8.43 -4.71 -5.16
CA CYS A 97 7.26 -4.18 -4.46
C CYS A 97 7.31 -4.49 -2.94
N PRO A 98 8.36 -4.03 -2.22
CA PRO A 98 8.60 -4.42 -0.83
C PRO A 98 7.51 -3.93 0.14
N ALA A 99 6.85 -2.81 -0.18
CA ALA A 99 5.77 -2.25 0.63
C ALA A 99 4.53 -3.16 0.73
N VAL A 100 4.31 -4.01 -0.27
CA VAL A 100 3.13 -4.91 -0.31
C VAL A 100 3.37 -6.21 0.47
N GLY A 101 4.60 -6.74 0.37
CA GLY A 101 5.03 -7.93 1.10
C GLY A 101 5.53 -9.08 0.22
N ALA A 102 6.11 -10.08 0.89
CA ALA A 102 6.90 -11.12 0.23
C ALA A 102 6.12 -12.03 -0.73
N LEU A 103 4.81 -12.22 -0.52
CA LEU A 103 3.97 -12.98 -1.46
C LEU A 103 3.85 -12.25 -2.80
N ALA A 104 3.57 -10.95 -2.78
CA ALA A 104 3.43 -10.14 -3.99
C ALA A 104 4.75 -10.11 -4.78
N ASP A 105 5.87 -9.92 -4.09
CA ASP A 105 7.19 -9.90 -4.72
C ASP A 105 7.56 -11.27 -5.34
N CYS A 106 7.17 -12.36 -4.68
CA CYS A 106 7.31 -13.72 -5.20
C CYS A 106 6.40 -13.98 -6.42
N VAL A 107 5.15 -13.52 -6.40
CA VAL A 107 4.21 -13.68 -7.53
C VAL A 107 4.73 -12.92 -8.75
N ARG A 108 5.08 -11.63 -8.62
CA ARG A 108 5.55 -10.82 -9.77
C ARG A 108 6.81 -11.37 -10.44
N SER A 109 7.70 -12.02 -9.66
CA SER A 109 8.99 -12.52 -10.14
C SER A 109 8.92 -13.97 -10.62
N THR A 110 7.75 -14.61 -10.53
CA THR A 110 7.56 -15.98 -11.00
C THR A 110 7.53 -16.00 -12.54
N PRO A 111 8.28 -16.89 -13.21
CA PRO A 111 8.19 -17.04 -14.66
C PRO A 111 6.75 -17.23 -15.15
N GLY A 112 6.35 -16.46 -16.15
CA GLY A 112 4.97 -16.45 -16.67
C GLY A 112 4.02 -15.50 -15.94
N ALA A 113 4.46 -14.79 -14.91
CA ALA A 113 3.69 -13.70 -14.32
C ALA A 113 3.49 -12.56 -15.32
N VAL A 114 2.35 -11.88 -15.22
CA VAL A 114 2.05 -10.63 -15.92
C VAL A 114 1.96 -9.54 -14.88
N ARG A 115 2.46 -8.34 -15.18
CA ARG A 115 2.29 -7.16 -14.34
C ARG A 115 1.66 -6.02 -15.13
N SER A 116 0.71 -5.31 -14.53
CA SER A 116 0.14 -4.11 -15.15
C SER A 116 1.10 -2.93 -15.10
N ALA A 117 0.93 -1.97 -16.01
CA ALA A 117 1.93 -0.95 -16.30
C ALA A 117 1.95 0.25 -15.34
N HIS A 118 1.02 0.36 -14.38
CA HIS A 118 0.94 1.56 -13.54
C HIS A 118 2.15 1.71 -12.60
N PRO A 119 2.91 2.83 -12.66
CA PRO A 119 4.18 2.96 -11.95
C PRO A 119 4.12 2.92 -10.42
N GLN A 120 2.93 3.06 -9.83
CA GLN A 120 2.72 3.18 -8.39
C GLN A 120 1.77 2.14 -7.81
N THR A 121 0.78 1.69 -8.57
CA THR A 121 -0.32 0.82 -8.10
C THR A 121 -0.48 -0.44 -8.94
N SER A 122 0.55 -0.85 -9.67
CA SER A 122 0.52 -2.07 -10.48
C SER A 122 0.06 -3.33 -9.73
N PHE A 123 -0.44 -4.30 -10.47
CA PHE A 123 -0.83 -5.63 -9.99
C PHE A 123 0.00 -6.68 -10.73
N ALA A 124 0.24 -7.82 -10.10
CA ALA A 124 0.87 -8.99 -10.72
C ALA A 124 -0.11 -10.18 -10.71
N ALA A 125 -0.07 -11.00 -11.75
CA ALA A 125 -0.96 -12.15 -11.89
C ALA A 125 -0.30 -13.37 -12.53
N LEU A 126 -0.76 -14.55 -12.13
CA LEU A 126 -0.39 -15.86 -12.66
C LEU A 126 -1.66 -16.65 -13.01
N GLY A 127 -1.74 -17.16 -14.24
CA GLY A 127 -2.87 -17.96 -14.71
C GLY A 127 -3.38 -17.52 -16.09
N PRO A 128 -4.36 -18.25 -16.66
CA PRO A 128 -4.79 -18.05 -18.04
C PRO A 128 -5.42 -16.68 -18.31
N ARG A 129 -6.01 -16.03 -17.31
CA ARG A 129 -6.63 -14.70 -17.45
C ARG A 129 -5.71 -13.53 -17.08
N ALA A 130 -4.45 -13.80 -16.73
CA ALA A 130 -3.53 -12.78 -16.22
C ALA A 130 -3.34 -11.61 -17.20
N ARG A 131 -3.16 -11.91 -18.50
CA ARG A 131 -2.99 -10.87 -19.54
C ARG A 131 -4.23 -9.99 -19.66
N ASP A 132 -5.41 -10.60 -19.79
CA ASP A 132 -6.66 -9.86 -20.01
C ASP A 132 -7.03 -8.98 -18.80
N LEU A 133 -6.86 -9.52 -17.58
CA LEU A 133 -7.17 -8.81 -16.34
C LEU A 133 -6.26 -7.59 -16.12
N LEU A 134 -5.02 -7.63 -16.59
CA LEU A 134 -4.00 -6.63 -16.31
C LEU A 134 -3.66 -5.75 -17.52
N ALA A 135 -4.33 -5.96 -18.66
CA ALA A 135 -4.04 -5.27 -19.92
C ALA A 135 -4.23 -3.75 -19.84
N VAL A 136 -5.24 -3.29 -19.09
CA VAL A 136 -5.57 -1.88 -18.92
C VAL A 136 -5.20 -1.43 -17.51
N HIS A 137 -4.32 -0.44 -17.44
CA HIS A 137 -4.01 0.28 -16.22
C HIS A 137 -3.48 1.67 -16.55
N ASP A 138 -4.41 2.61 -16.70
CA ASP A 138 -4.09 3.95 -17.16
C ASP A 138 -3.41 4.77 -16.07
N LEU A 139 -2.51 5.66 -16.46
CA LEU A 139 -1.79 6.54 -15.54
C LEU A 139 -2.72 7.41 -14.66
N PRO A 140 -3.73 8.12 -15.20
CA PRO A 140 -4.69 8.88 -14.38
C PRO A 140 -5.80 8.01 -13.78
N CYS A 141 -5.48 6.77 -13.38
CA CYS A 141 -6.43 5.85 -12.73
C CYS A 141 -5.69 4.77 -11.93
N HIS A 142 -5.34 5.08 -10.67
CA HIS A 142 -4.68 4.19 -9.73
C HIS A 142 -5.46 2.90 -9.54
N LEU A 143 -6.75 2.99 -9.21
CA LEU A 143 -7.55 1.86 -8.71
C LEU A 143 -9.04 1.95 -9.10
N GLY A 144 -9.37 2.70 -10.16
CA GLY A 144 -10.73 2.93 -10.65
C GLY A 144 -11.13 2.05 -11.83
N GLU A 145 -12.03 2.56 -12.68
CA GLU A 145 -12.62 1.83 -13.81
C GLU A 145 -11.62 1.48 -14.94
N ARG A 146 -10.51 2.23 -15.03
CA ARG A 146 -9.40 1.99 -15.98
C ARG A 146 -8.19 1.36 -15.28
N SER A 147 -8.45 0.52 -14.29
CA SER A 147 -7.46 -0.27 -13.54
C SER A 147 -7.85 -1.76 -13.51
N PRO A 148 -6.95 -2.66 -13.09
CA PRO A 148 -7.24 -4.08 -12.89
C PRO A 148 -8.39 -4.39 -11.94
N LEU A 149 -8.78 -3.47 -11.04
CA LEU A 149 -9.90 -3.72 -10.13
C LEU A 149 -11.25 -3.81 -10.87
N ALA A 150 -11.42 -3.10 -11.98
CA ALA A 150 -12.67 -3.12 -12.75
C ALA A 150 -12.98 -4.49 -13.40
N PRO A 151 -12.07 -5.12 -14.17
CA PRO A 151 -12.32 -6.46 -14.72
C PRO A 151 -12.39 -7.53 -13.62
N LEU A 152 -11.64 -7.39 -12.52
CA LEU A 152 -11.76 -8.29 -11.36
C LEU A 152 -13.16 -8.22 -10.72
N TYR A 153 -13.71 -7.01 -10.56
CA TYR A 153 -15.08 -6.81 -10.10
C TYR A 153 -16.10 -7.38 -11.09
N ALA A 154 -15.90 -7.16 -12.40
CA ALA A 154 -16.80 -7.66 -13.43
C ALA A 154 -16.90 -9.20 -13.44
N LEU A 155 -15.78 -9.89 -13.21
CA LEU A 155 -15.72 -11.35 -13.10
C LEU A 155 -16.14 -11.91 -11.73
N ASP A 156 -16.46 -11.04 -10.77
CA ASP A 156 -16.67 -11.41 -9.36
C ASP A 156 -15.51 -12.28 -8.82
N ALA A 157 -14.29 -11.76 -8.96
CA ALA A 157 -13.11 -12.36 -8.34
C ALA A 157 -13.32 -12.52 -6.82
N GLN A 158 -12.66 -13.49 -6.21
CA GLN A 158 -12.62 -13.60 -4.76
C GLN A 158 -11.53 -12.69 -4.20
N ILE A 159 -11.84 -11.93 -3.16
CA ILE A 159 -10.85 -11.25 -2.33
C ILE A 159 -10.40 -12.25 -1.26
N LEU A 160 -9.11 -12.53 -1.19
CA LEU A 160 -8.49 -13.29 -0.12
C LEU A 160 -7.66 -12.35 0.76
N LEU A 161 -8.06 -12.20 2.02
CA LEU A 161 -7.27 -11.52 3.05
C LEU A 161 -6.63 -12.58 3.95
N PHE A 162 -5.41 -13.00 3.62
CA PHE A 162 -4.68 -14.04 4.36
C PHE A 162 -3.88 -13.42 5.50
N ARG A 163 -4.38 -13.56 6.75
CA ARG A 163 -3.76 -13.00 7.96
C ARG A 163 -3.63 -11.47 7.95
N VAL A 164 -4.47 -10.80 7.17
CA VAL A 164 -4.60 -9.34 7.12
C VAL A 164 -6.09 -8.97 7.20
N GLY A 165 -6.37 -7.75 7.65
CA GLY A 165 -7.73 -7.22 7.70
C GLY A 165 -8.07 -6.37 6.47
N PHE A 166 -9.26 -5.78 6.48
CA PHE A 166 -9.74 -4.90 5.41
C PHE A 166 -8.91 -3.63 5.21
N ALA A 167 -8.12 -3.22 6.21
CA ALA A 167 -7.12 -2.16 6.05
C ALA A 167 -6.15 -2.38 4.88
N ALA A 168 -5.91 -3.64 4.48
CA ALA A 168 -5.04 -3.98 3.35
C ALA A 168 -5.81 -4.25 2.04
N CYS A 169 -7.14 -4.13 2.03
CA CYS A 169 -7.98 -4.60 0.94
C CYS A 169 -8.07 -3.58 -0.20
N SER A 170 -7.22 -3.72 -1.22
CA SER A 170 -7.18 -2.79 -2.35
C SER A 170 -8.50 -2.68 -3.13
N ALA A 171 -9.34 -3.72 -3.11
CA ALA A 171 -10.65 -3.69 -3.75
C ALA A 171 -11.55 -2.58 -3.21
N LEU A 172 -11.36 -2.15 -1.95
CA LEU A 172 -12.14 -1.07 -1.35
C LEU A 172 -11.88 0.29 -2.02
N HIS A 173 -10.73 0.50 -2.64
CA HIS A 173 -10.49 1.72 -3.42
C HIS A 173 -11.45 1.83 -4.63
N LEU A 174 -11.84 0.72 -5.27
CA LEU A 174 -12.85 0.77 -6.33
C LEU A 174 -14.20 1.29 -5.80
N ALA A 175 -14.51 1.04 -4.53
CA ALA A 175 -15.69 1.63 -3.90
C ALA A 175 -15.53 3.15 -3.72
N GLU A 176 -14.33 3.64 -3.38
CA GLU A 176 -14.02 5.07 -3.29
C GLU A 176 -14.24 5.80 -4.62
N TYR A 177 -13.76 5.23 -5.74
CA TYR A 177 -14.02 5.76 -7.10
C TYR A 177 -15.51 5.86 -7.44
N ARG A 178 -16.36 5.07 -6.78
CA ARG A 178 -17.81 5.00 -7.02
C ARG A 178 -18.64 5.74 -5.98
N LEU A 179 -18.01 6.53 -5.11
CA LEU A 179 -18.71 7.34 -4.11
C LEU A 179 -19.50 8.47 -4.76
N THR A 180 -20.49 8.95 -4.02
CA THR A 180 -21.29 10.13 -4.38
C THR A 180 -21.52 10.99 -3.15
N PRO A 181 -21.04 12.25 -3.11
CA PRO A 181 -20.22 12.90 -4.15
C PRO A 181 -18.85 12.22 -4.35
N PRO A 182 -18.19 12.41 -5.51
CA PRO A 182 -16.86 11.86 -5.74
C PRO A 182 -15.85 12.42 -4.72
N PRO A 183 -14.78 11.66 -4.39
CA PRO A 183 -13.69 12.17 -3.57
C PRO A 183 -12.99 13.37 -4.22
N PRO A 184 -12.26 14.19 -3.43
CA PRO A 184 -11.39 15.22 -4.00
C PRO A 184 -10.31 14.59 -4.87
N THR A 185 -9.81 15.36 -5.82
CA THR A 185 -8.66 14.97 -6.66
C THR A 185 -7.38 15.62 -6.16
N ARG A 186 -6.24 15.00 -6.49
CA ARG A 186 -4.91 15.57 -6.25
C ARG A 186 -3.94 15.21 -7.37
N THR A 187 -2.84 15.95 -7.44
CA THR A 187 -1.75 15.65 -8.38
C THR A 187 -0.82 14.56 -7.83
N TYR A 188 -0.56 13.55 -8.66
CA TYR A 188 0.43 12.51 -8.45
C TYR A 188 1.60 12.69 -9.42
N ARG A 189 2.77 12.20 -9.01
CA ARG A 189 3.98 12.24 -9.83
C ARG A 189 4.79 10.97 -9.65
N CYS A 190 5.35 10.46 -10.73
CA CYS A 190 6.19 9.26 -10.71
C CYS A 190 7.26 9.32 -11.82
N VAL A 191 8.21 8.39 -11.75
CA VAL A 191 9.20 8.19 -12.82
C VAL A 191 8.76 7.05 -13.73
N THR A 192 8.70 7.35 -15.02
CA THR A 192 8.44 6.40 -16.11
C THR A 192 9.67 6.31 -17.02
N GLY A 193 9.64 5.43 -18.03
CA GLY A 193 10.70 5.37 -19.04
C GLY A 193 10.98 6.70 -19.74
N ASP A 194 9.97 7.58 -19.81
CA ASP A 194 10.08 8.93 -20.39
C ASP A 194 10.51 10.00 -19.36
N GLY A 195 10.81 9.59 -18.13
CA GLY A 195 11.18 10.46 -17.02
C GLY A 195 10.03 10.78 -16.08
N TRP A 196 10.15 11.90 -15.38
CA TRP A 196 9.17 12.35 -14.39
C TRP A 196 7.89 12.87 -15.08
N VAL A 197 6.75 12.29 -14.70
CA VAL A 197 5.43 12.68 -15.20
C VAL A 197 4.53 13.10 -14.05
N SER A 198 3.55 13.95 -14.35
CA SER A 198 2.50 14.38 -13.42
C SER A 198 1.13 14.03 -14.01
N TYR A 199 0.19 13.66 -13.15
CA TYR A 199 -1.19 13.38 -13.53
C TYR A 199 -2.13 13.62 -12.36
N GLU A 200 -3.42 13.75 -12.62
CA GLU A 200 -4.44 13.91 -11.58
C GLU A 200 -5.26 12.63 -11.43
N ASP A 201 -5.64 12.34 -10.19
CA ASP A 201 -6.53 11.25 -9.83
C ASP A 201 -7.22 11.56 -8.49
N ILE A 202 -8.17 10.73 -8.05
CA ILE A 202 -8.79 10.87 -6.73
C ILE A 202 -7.74 10.72 -5.63
N GLU A 203 -7.92 11.47 -4.55
CA GLU A 203 -7.16 11.26 -3.32
C GLU A 203 -7.70 10.00 -2.62
N LEU A 204 -6.93 8.92 -2.70
CA LEU A 204 -7.21 7.66 -2.03
C LEU A 204 -7.02 7.79 -0.52
N ASP A 205 -7.95 7.22 0.27
CA ASP A 205 -7.89 7.18 1.73
C ASP A 205 -8.21 5.76 2.21
N ASP A 206 -7.18 5.03 2.65
CA ASP A 206 -7.32 3.70 3.26
C ASP A 206 -7.38 3.74 4.80
N GLY A 207 -7.32 4.94 5.40
CA GLY A 207 -7.21 5.13 6.85
C GLY A 207 -8.44 4.65 7.62
N ASP A 208 -9.60 4.55 6.96
CA ASP A 208 -10.84 4.04 7.54
C ASP A 208 -11.23 2.63 7.07
N PHE A 209 -10.45 1.97 6.22
CA PHE A 209 -10.81 0.66 5.66
C PHE A 209 -10.98 -0.43 6.71
N ALA A 210 -10.24 -0.37 7.81
CA ALA A 210 -10.46 -1.26 8.95
C ALA A 210 -11.87 -1.10 9.54
N ALA A 211 -12.32 0.14 9.74
CA ALA A 211 -13.64 0.46 10.27
C ALA A 211 -14.74 0.13 9.26
N ILE A 212 -14.54 0.42 7.97
CA ILE A 212 -15.48 0.01 6.93
C ILE A 212 -15.62 -1.51 6.89
N GLY A 213 -14.51 -2.24 7.01
CA GLY A 213 -14.52 -3.71 7.08
C GLY A 213 -15.35 -4.30 8.21
N THR A 214 -15.46 -3.61 9.36
CA THR A 214 -16.32 -4.07 10.46
C THR A 214 -17.81 -3.82 10.19
N LEU A 215 -18.14 -2.81 9.39
CA LEU A 215 -19.51 -2.48 8.97
C LEU A 215 -20.02 -3.41 7.86
N LEU A 216 -19.12 -4.05 7.09
CA LEU A 216 -19.53 -4.98 6.04
C LEU A 216 -20.35 -6.16 6.59
N PRO A 217 -21.49 -6.50 5.96
CA PRO A 217 -22.32 -7.61 6.41
C PRO A 217 -21.53 -8.93 6.53
N ARG A 218 -21.68 -9.61 7.66
CA ARG A 218 -20.98 -10.88 7.95
C ARG A 218 -21.26 -11.96 6.91
N GLY A 219 -22.47 -11.99 6.33
CA GLY A 219 -22.86 -12.96 5.31
C GLY A 219 -22.12 -12.86 3.97
N LEU A 220 -21.36 -11.78 3.72
CA LEU A 220 -20.59 -11.60 2.49
C LEU A 220 -19.24 -12.32 2.49
N ARG A 221 -18.84 -12.90 3.63
CA ARG A 221 -17.50 -13.45 3.80
C ARG A 221 -17.49 -14.75 4.58
N THR A 222 -16.51 -15.57 4.26
CA THR A 222 -16.12 -16.74 5.05
C THR A 222 -14.82 -16.43 5.78
N GLU A 223 -14.80 -16.72 7.07
CA GLU A 223 -13.65 -16.50 7.93
C GLU A 223 -13.13 -17.84 8.45
N GLY A 224 -11.81 -17.93 8.60
CA GLY A 224 -11.13 -19.06 9.23
C GLY A 224 -9.84 -18.57 9.87
N GLU A 225 -9.12 -19.47 10.55
CA GLU A 225 -7.87 -19.10 11.21
C GLU A 225 -6.70 -19.93 10.68
N PHE A 226 -5.59 -19.26 10.36
CA PHE A 226 -4.33 -19.91 10.03
C PHE A 226 -3.20 -19.33 10.85
N ALA A 227 -2.53 -20.18 11.62
CA ALA A 227 -1.42 -19.82 12.51
C ALA A 227 -1.73 -18.65 13.47
N GLY A 228 -2.93 -18.64 14.09
CA GLY A 228 -3.31 -17.65 15.10
C GLY A 228 -3.81 -16.31 14.57
N LYS A 229 -4.11 -16.21 13.27
CA LYS A 229 -4.64 -15.00 12.64
C LYS A 229 -5.79 -15.32 11.68
N THR A 230 -6.78 -14.45 11.65
CA THR A 230 -7.95 -14.55 10.77
C THR A 230 -7.53 -14.49 9.31
N CYS A 231 -8.13 -15.36 8.51
CA CYS A 231 -8.13 -15.27 7.05
C CYS A 231 -9.57 -15.14 6.57
N THR A 232 -9.77 -14.32 5.55
CA THR A 232 -11.11 -14.01 5.02
C THR A 232 -11.15 -14.26 3.53
N VAL A 233 -12.22 -14.86 3.03
CA VAL A 233 -12.57 -14.89 1.61
C VAL A 233 -13.93 -14.22 1.42
N ALA A 234 -14.04 -13.35 0.43
CA ALA A 234 -15.30 -12.67 0.08
C ALA A 234 -15.42 -12.49 -1.45
N GLY A 235 -16.64 -12.40 -1.97
CA GLY A 235 -16.88 -12.02 -3.38
C GLY A 235 -16.59 -10.53 -3.58
N MET A 236 -15.83 -10.18 -4.62
CA MET A 236 -15.41 -8.80 -4.84
C MET A 236 -16.58 -7.88 -5.15
N ARG A 237 -17.56 -8.34 -5.94
CA ARG A 237 -18.68 -7.51 -6.36
C ARG A 237 -19.49 -7.01 -5.16
N ASP A 238 -19.97 -7.95 -4.36
CA ASP A 238 -20.78 -7.65 -3.18
C ASP A 238 -20.01 -6.85 -2.13
N THR A 239 -18.70 -7.16 -1.98
CA THR A 239 -17.83 -6.43 -1.04
C THR A 239 -17.68 -4.97 -1.44
N VAL A 240 -17.38 -4.68 -2.72
CA VAL A 240 -17.23 -3.31 -3.23
C VAL A 240 -18.55 -2.55 -3.14
N ASP A 241 -19.67 -3.18 -3.51
CA ASP A 241 -20.98 -2.54 -3.46
C ASP A 241 -21.42 -2.23 -2.02
N ALA A 242 -21.16 -3.14 -1.08
CA ALA A 242 -21.42 -2.90 0.33
C ALA A 242 -20.49 -1.82 0.89
N ALA A 243 -19.20 -1.87 0.59
CA ALA A 243 -18.23 -0.88 1.03
C ALA A 243 -18.60 0.54 0.57
N ARG A 244 -19.03 0.70 -0.69
CA ARG A 244 -19.49 1.98 -1.23
C ARG A 244 -20.64 2.57 -0.40
N ARG A 245 -21.61 1.73 -0.02
CA ARG A 245 -22.75 2.16 0.82
C ARG A 245 -22.29 2.58 2.22
N GLU A 246 -21.47 1.75 2.87
CA GLU A 246 -20.99 2.01 4.22
C GLU A 246 -20.06 3.23 4.30
N MET A 247 -19.10 3.35 3.37
CA MET A 247 -18.18 4.48 3.28
C MET A 247 -18.93 5.81 3.13
N SER A 248 -19.92 5.84 2.24
CA SER A 248 -20.75 7.04 2.02
C SER A 248 -21.41 7.50 3.33
N GLY A 249 -21.95 6.56 4.13
CA GLY A 249 -22.55 6.87 5.42
C GLY A 249 -21.52 7.27 6.48
N TYR A 250 -20.43 6.51 6.58
CA TYR A 250 -19.40 6.67 7.59
C TYR A 250 -18.63 7.99 7.46
N ARG A 251 -18.15 8.30 6.25
CA ARG A 251 -17.35 9.51 5.99
C ARG A 251 -18.16 10.79 6.15
N ARG A 252 -19.44 10.79 5.76
CA ARG A 252 -20.35 11.93 6.03
C ARG A 252 -20.47 12.22 7.53
N ARG A 253 -20.74 11.18 8.34
CA ARG A 253 -20.83 11.33 9.81
C ARG A 253 -19.53 11.83 10.43
N ARG A 254 -18.37 11.32 9.97
CA ARG A 254 -17.07 11.80 10.46
C ARG A 254 -16.86 13.29 10.19
N GLN A 255 -17.18 13.75 8.98
CA GLN A 255 -17.05 15.16 8.61
C GLN A 255 -17.99 16.07 9.41
N GLU A 256 -19.22 15.62 9.67
CA GLU A 256 -20.18 16.34 10.51
C GLU A 256 -19.68 16.48 11.96
N THR A 257 -19.14 15.40 12.53
CA THR A 257 -18.56 15.41 13.88
C THR A 257 -17.35 16.35 13.96
N SER A 258 -16.41 16.27 13.02
CA SER A 258 -15.24 17.16 13.01
C SER A 258 -15.62 18.64 12.89
N ARG A 259 -16.60 18.98 12.03
CA ARG A 259 -17.13 20.35 11.94
C ARG A 259 -17.81 20.82 13.22
N ALA A 260 -18.54 19.93 13.90
CA ALA A 260 -19.17 20.25 15.18
C ALA A 260 -18.13 20.49 16.30
N GLU A 261 -17.01 19.77 16.28
CA GLU A 261 -15.88 19.95 17.20
C GLU A 261 -15.14 21.26 16.93
N GLU A 262 -14.82 21.56 15.66
CA GLU A 262 -14.19 22.82 15.24
C GLU A 262 -15.05 24.05 15.63
N ASN A 263 -16.37 23.97 15.41
CA ASN A 263 -17.29 25.04 15.78
C ASN A 263 -17.39 25.24 17.31
N ARG A 264 -17.25 24.18 18.12
CA ARG A 264 -17.21 24.30 19.58
C ARG A 264 -15.92 24.94 20.07
N VAL A 265 -14.78 24.63 19.44
CA VAL A 265 -13.48 25.26 19.77
C VAL A 265 -13.48 26.74 19.35
N GLY A 266 -14.13 27.10 18.25
CA GLY A 266 -14.25 28.49 17.79
C GLY A 266 -15.14 29.40 18.64
N HIS A 267 -16.11 28.86 19.39
CA HIS A 267 -17.03 29.65 20.25
C HIS A 267 -16.54 29.83 21.71
N GLY A 268 -15.37 29.28 22.08
CA GLY A 268 -14.77 29.46 23.40
C GLY A 268 -13.82 30.67 23.52
N GLY A 269 -13.68 31.47 22.46
CA GLY A 269 -12.66 32.52 22.32
C GLY A 269 -13.15 33.96 22.50
N ASP A 270 -14.33 34.20 23.09
CA ASP A 270 -14.79 35.55 23.43
C ASP A 270 -15.53 35.57 24.77
N VAL A 271 -14.76 35.60 25.86
CA VAL A 271 -15.27 36.03 27.16
C VAL A 271 -14.41 37.22 27.59
N GLY A 272 -15.05 38.38 27.57
CA GLY A 272 -14.46 39.72 27.65
C GLY A 272 -13.30 39.89 28.62
N ARG A 273 -12.19 40.42 28.09
CA ARG A 273 -11.17 41.09 28.91
C ARG A 273 -11.73 42.43 29.38
N THR A 274 -12.26 42.46 30.60
CA THR A 274 -12.37 43.70 31.37
C THR A 274 -10.97 44.10 31.85
N MET A 275 -10.50 45.26 31.39
CA MET A 275 -9.27 45.91 31.84
C MET A 275 -9.41 46.42 33.28
N PRO A 276 -8.45 46.16 34.18
CA PRO A 276 -8.31 46.95 35.41
C PRO A 276 -7.33 48.12 35.20
N PRO A 277 -7.48 49.24 35.95
CA PRO A 277 -6.69 50.45 35.74
C PRO A 277 -5.30 50.39 36.39
N ALA A 278 -4.43 51.29 35.90
CA ALA A 278 -3.01 51.41 36.22
C ALA A 278 -2.69 51.88 37.65
N GLY A 279 -1.61 51.34 38.22
CA GLY A 279 -0.92 51.83 39.42
C GLY A 279 0.45 51.17 39.59
N ALA A 280 1.52 51.98 39.64
CA ALA A 280 2.93 51.59 39.82
C ALA A 280 3.39 51.88 41.28
N PRO A 281 4.68 51.72 41.68
CA PRO A 281 5.72 50.71 41.38
C PRO A 281 6.31 50.06 42.67
N GLY A 282 7.09 48.98 42.56
CA GLY A 282 7.82 48.44 43.72
C GLY A 282 8.90 47.37 43.44
N HIS A 283 10.16 47.79 43.62
CA HIS A 283 11.34 47.03 44.07
C HIS A 283 11.97 45.85 43.28
N ARG A 284 13.24 46.06 42.89
CA ARG A 284 14.31 45.05 42.65
C ARG A 284 14.81 44.46 43.99
N PRO A 285 15.46 43.27 44.00
CA PRO A 285 16.94 43.14 43.81
C PRO A 285 17.32 41.97 42.86
N ALA A 286 18.27 42.10 41.93
CA ALA A 286 19.74 41.93 42.03
C ALA A 286 20.22 40.49 42.38
N GLY A 287 20.97 39.87 41.45
CA GLY A 287 21.78 38.66 41.73
C GLY A 287 22.06 37.76 40.52
N GLN A 288 23.13 38.05 39.77
CA GLN A 288 23.87 37.12 38.89
C GLN A 288 25.03 36.49 39.71
N PRO A 289 25.73 35.39 39.32
CA PRO A 289 26.34 35.23 37.99
C PRO A 289 26.43 33.80 37.42
N ARG A 290 27.11 33.76 36.27
CA ARG A 290 27.32 32.71 35.25
C ARG A 290 28.30 31.61 35.67
N ASP A 291 28.18 30.45 35.00
CA ASP A 291 29.24 29.50 34.61
C ASP A 291 28.58 28.35 33.82
N SER A 292 29.20 27.55 32.97
CA SER A 292 30.35 27.67 32.08
C SER A 292 30.25 26.47 31.11
N THR A 293 30.68 26.69 29.87
CA THR A 293 31.08 25.75 28.80
C THR A 293 31.17 24.24 29.06
N THR A 294 30.62 23.42 28.13
CA THR A 294 31.33 22.27 27.49
C THR A 294 30.62 21.88 26.17
N PRO A 295 31.32 21.73 25.02
CA PRO A 295 30.73 21.16 23.80
C PRO A 295 31.01 19.66 23.69
N GLU A 296 29.95 18.87 23.49
CA GLU A 296 30.03 17.43 23.26
C GLU A 296 30.45 17.14 21.81
N ARG A 297 31.46 16.28 21.64
CA ARG A 297 32.03 15.89 20.35
C ARG A 297 31.06 14.99 19.58
N ALA A 298 30.64 15.40 18.39
CA ALA A 298 30.03 14.52 17.40
C ALA A 298 31.09 13.57 16.81
N GLY A 299 30.90 12.26 16.99
CA GLY A 299 31.69 11.23 16.31
C GLY A 299 31.37 11.14 14.82
N PRO A 300 32.27 10.59 13.99
CA PRO A 300 32.08 10.53 12.54
C PRO A 300 31.01 9.48 12.16
N PRO A 301 30.25 9.69 11.07
CA PRO A 301 29.25 8.74 10.61
C PRO A 301 29.88 7.46 10.03
N PRO A 302 29.17 6.32 10.06
CA PRO A 302 29.67 5.04 9.59
C PRO A 302 29.85 4.99 8.07
N ARG A 303 30.93 4.35 7.62
CA ARG A 303 31.24 4.07 6.21
C ARG A 303 30.26 3.05 5.61
N ALA A 304 29.81 3.32 4.38
CA ALA A 304 29.05 2.39 3.56
C ALA A 304 29.90 1.13 3.21
N PRO A 305 29.28 -0.06 3.12
CA PRO A 305 29.98 -1.26 2.67
C PRO A 305 30.34 -1.15 1.18
N ALA A 306 31.59 -1.48 0.88
CA ALA A 306 32.14 -1.54 -0.46
C ALA A 306 31.43 -2.62 -1.29
N GLY A 307 31.06 -2.26 -2.52
CA GLY A 307 30.58 -3.20 -3.53
C GLY A 307 31.73 -4.06 -4.05
N GLU A 308 31.57 -5.37 -3.98
CA GLU A 308 32.38 -6.30 -4.76
C GLU A 308 31.82 -6.35 -6.19
N SER A 309 32.66 -5.93 -7.15
CA SER A 309 32.47 -6.23 -8.57
C SER A 309 33.07 -7.61 -8.86
N PRO A 310 32.42 -8.45 -9.68
CA PRO A 310 33.13 -9.46 -10.43
C PRO A 310 33.07 -9.13 -11.92
N CYS A 311 34.22 -8.79 -12.50
CA CYS A 311 34.42 -8.89 -13.95
C CYS A 311 35.87 -9.28 -14.23
N ALA A 312 36.07 -10.53 -14.64
CA ALA A 312 37.10 -10.86 -15.62
C ALA A 312 36.68 -12.14 -16.36
N SER A 313 36.29 -11.94 -17.61
CA SER A 313 36.12 -12.89 -18.67
C SER A 313 37.40 -13.70 -18.95
N GLY A 314 37.26 -15.01 -19.15
CA GLY A 314 38.23 -15.83 -19.86
C GLY A 314 37.50 -16.61 -20.94
N ALA A 315 37.43 -16.04 -22.14
CA ALA A 315 37.08 -16.77 -23.35
C ALA A 315 38.37 -17.37 -23.92
N ASP A 316 38.43 -18.68 -24.06
CA ASP A 316 39.38 -19.33 -24.95
C ASP A 316 38.62 -20.03 -26.07
N LYS A 317 39.04 -19.71 -27.30
CA LYS A 317 38.60 -20.28 -28.57
C LYS A 317 39.84 -20.88 -29.22
N GLY A 318 39.82 -22.20 -29.45
CA GLY A 318 40.56 -22.94 -30.47
C GLY A 318 39.92 -24.32 -30.55
N GLY A 319 39.38 -24.84 -31.66
CA GLY A 319 40.03 -25.01 -32.96
C GLY A 319 41.18 -26.01 -32.78
N THR A 320 41.27 -27.21 -33.35
CA THR A 320 40.70 -27.80 -34.56
C THR A 320 41.08 -29.29 -34.54
N ALA A 321 40.25 -30.18 -35.10
CA ALA A 321 40.53 -31.48 -35.73
C ALA A 321 39.41 -32.49 -35.44
#